data_AF-A0A413KAQ3-F1
#
_entry.id   AF-A0A413KAQ3-F1
#
_cell.length_a   1.000
_cell.length_b   1.000
_cell.length_c   1.000
_cell.angle_alpha   90.00
_cell.angle_beta   90.00
_cell.angle_gamma   90.00
#
_symmetry.space_group_name_H-M   'P 1'
#
loop_
_entity.id
_entity.type
_entity.pdbx_description
1 polymer ?
#
loop_
_entity_poly.entity_id
_entity_poly.type
_entity_poly.pdbx_seq_one_letter_code
_entity_poly.pdbx_strand_id
1 'polypeptide(L)'
;MTRVESQNGLDAIGESTASTTISTHASNKAEISWGSGLGYHSSRNHHGQWATYEGVYVATSDVTVFTFKSVDSPSFNTGNLLDDVVFTKAYKLTYDKNSADASGEVPSNQRGRENTTQPAKDKTSGTVRLASDDDVVEYAANGLPKQLVNSDFDHDWRNIVGQSKMTDKYNFANVDPAHGDVEISGALNGKGEASKHWVHLNGFDAAKFGWKSNQTDTRVDGRGGIVEIQRSKANDNMYAEITASQANTYLYQDIDTAHDSPTVYTVKLRYAHRNGTVDSNEKIQILVGAPGHEQPVEMTRIASDRGNKVGEKSTTVNAPNTDGWLGSWDTFQGSVEIPAGQPVSRFTFKALGSIDGVTGNLIDDVQFKLAYPLSYDKNASDASGQVPSNEHGRENTVQPAKAKTTGSVKTVADDDSSKSLTVNPGFDVPDYSKLDDGGLHWMYVSPAEGEAWSFYDYINPAQPRHQSPD
;
A
#
# COMPACT_ATOMS: atom_id res chain seq x y z
N MET A 1 11.47 -14.93 15.07
CA MET A 1 10.08 -15.35 14.76
C MET A 1 9.15 -14.28 15.30
N THR A 2 7.94 -14.17 14.78
CA THR A 2 6.93 -13.19 15.20
C THR A 2 5.72 -13.95 15.73
N ARG A 3 5.20 -13.53 16.89
CA ARG A 3 3.94 -14.08 17.41
C ARG A 3 2.78 -13.49 16.61
N VAL A 4 2.03 -14.35 15.93
CA VAL A 4 0.89 -13.95 15.10
C VAL A 4 -0.45 -14.18 15.79
N GLU A 5 -0.48 -15.07 16.78
CA GLU A 5 -1.67 -15.38 17.56
C GLU A 5 -1.30 -15.64 19.03
N SER A 6 -2.18 -15.23 19.95
CA SER A 6 -2.17 -15.63 21.35
C SER A 6 -3.61 -15.86 21.79
N GLN A 7 -3.95 -17.11 22.13
CA GLN A 7 -5.33 -17.47 22.47
C GLN A 7 -5.77 -16.94 23.84
N ASN A 8 -4.84 -16.78 24.78
CA ASN A 8 -5.13 -16.29 26.13
C ASN A 8 -4.95 -14.76 26.29
N GLY A 9 -4.43 -14.08 25.27
CA GLY A 9 -4.25 -12.63 25.25
C GLY A 9 -3.27 -12.07 26.29
N LEU A 10 -2.49 -12.92 26.96
CA LEU A 10 -1.47 -12.50 27.94
C LEU A 10 -0.21 -11.95 27.27
N ASP A 11 -0.12 -12.12 25.96
CA ASP A 11 1.09 -12.12 25.17
C ASP A 11 0.88 -11.21 23.96
N ALA A 12 1.69 -10.14 23.83
CA ALA A 12 1.57 -9.20 22.72
C ALA A 12 1.77 -9.89 21.36
N ILE A 13 0.95 -9.50 20.38
CA ILE A 13 1.01 -9.96 18.99
C ILE A 13 1.69 -8.91 18.10
N GLY A 14 2.35 -9.34 17.02
CA GLY A 14 2.94 -8.45 16.01
C GLY A 14 4.28 -7.82 16.39
N GLU A 15 4.76 -7.96 17.62
CA GLU A 15 6.13 -7.59 17.99
C GLU A 15 7.11 -8.67 17.51
N SER A 16 8.04 -8.26 16.65
CA SER A 16 9.20 -9.11 16.33
C SER A 16 10.12 -9.09 17.54
N THR A 17 10.25 -10.22 18.23
CA THR A 17 11.28 -10.34 19.24
C THR A 17 12.62 -10.45 18.51
N ALA A 18 13.55 -9.52 18.77
CA ALA A 18 14.94 -9.66 18.34
C ALA A 18 15.65 -10.86 19.02
N SER A 19 14.94 -11.54 19.92
CA SER A 19 15.35 -12.74 20.63
C SER A 19 15.22 -13.98 19.75
N THR A 20 16.21 -14.86 19.83
CA THR A 20 16.15 -16.23 19.27
C THR A 20 15.34 -17.19 20.14
N THR A 21 14.76 -16.70 21.23
CA THR A 21 13.94 -17.46 22.19
C THR A 21 12.51 -16.91 22.17
N ILE A 22 11.55 -17.82 22.03
CA ILE A 22 10.12 -17.55 22.19
C ILE A 22 9.68 -18.00 23.58
N SER A 23 8.76 -17.26 24.18
CA SER A 23 8.17 -17.58 25.49
C SER A 23 6.66 -17.45 25.40
N THR A 24 5.91 -18.35 26.01
CA THR A 24 4.44 -18.29 26.07
C THR A 24 3.99 -18.28 27.53
N HIS A 25 3.02 -17.43 27.84
CA HIS A 25 2.44 -17.38 29.19
C HIS A 25 1.30 -18.41 29.30
N ALA A 26 1.33 -19.25 30.34
CA ALA A 26 0.18 -20.06 30.72
C ALA A 26 -0.85 -19.20 31.47
N SER A 27 -2.15 -19.49 31.33
CA SER A 27 -3.22 -18.77 32.04
C SER A 27 -3.84 -19.57 33.20
N ASN A 28 -3.46 -20.84 33.35
CA ASN A 28 -3.98 -21.67 34.44
C ASN A 28 -3.31 -21.31 35.79
N LYS A 29 -4.14 -21.20 36.84
CA LYS A 29 -3.69 -20.77 38.17
C LYS A 29 -2.69 -21.75 38.81
N ALA A 30 -2.76 -23.02 38.44
CA ALA A 30 -1.93 -24.10 38.98
C ALA A 30 -0.48 -24.06 38.47
N GLU A 31 -0.24 -23.55 37.25
CA GLU A 31 1.11 -23.29 36.72
C GLU A 31 1.61 -21.90 37.09
N ILE A 32 0.72 -20.93 37.36
CA ILE A 32 1.08 -19.59 37.82
C ILE A 32 1.39 -19.53 39.33
N SER A 33 0.73 -20.33 40.18
CA SER A 33 0.83 -20.22 41.66
C SER A 33 2.06 -20.91 42.29
N TRP A 34 3.11 -21.16 41.51
CA TRP A 34 4.32 -21.81 42.04
C TRP A 34 5.12 -20.85 42.92
N GLY A 35 5.10 -21.15 44.23
CA GLY A 35 5.65 -20.34 45.32
C GLY A 35 4.81 -20.39 46.60
N SER A 36 3.56 -20.88 46.56
CA SER A 36 2.62 -20.83 47.70
C SER A 36 2.57 -22.07 48.60
N GLY A 37 3.46 -23.06 48.44
CA GLY A 37 3.55 -24.23 49.33
C GLY A 37 2.34 -25.19 49.29
N LEU A 38 1.51 -25.13 48.25
CA LEU A 38 0.37 -26.04 48.04
C LEU A 38 0.77 -27.06 46.96
N GLY A 39 0.45 -28.34 47.18
CA GLY A 39 1.06 -29.51 46.53
C GLY A 39 1.08 -29.56 45.00
N TYR A 40 1.92 -30.47 44.49
CA TYR A 40 2.17 -30.77 43.08
C TYR A 40 0.90 -31.07 42.26
N HIS A 41 0.32 -30.05 41.62
CA HIS A 41 -0.74 -30.25 40.64
C HIS A 41 -0.49 -29.33 39.43
N SER A 42 0.05 -29.87 38.33
CA SER A 42 -0.04 -29.21 37.02
C SER A 42 -1.40 -29.55 36.42
N SER A 43 -2.18 -28.56 35.97
CA SER A 43 -3.48 -28.85 35.36
C SER A 43 -3.37 -29.56 34.01
N ARG A 44 -2.20 -29.55 33.34
CA ARG A 44 -1.86 -30.15 32.02
C ARG A 44 -2.88 -29.86 30.89
N ASN A 45 -3.92 -29.09 31.17
CA ASN A 45 -4.94 -28.60 30.28
C ASN A 45 -4.49 -27.24 29.78
N HIS A 46 -4.18 -27.19 28.49
CA HIS A 46 -3.69 -26.00 27.80
C HIS A 46 -4.68 -25.49 26.75
N HIS A 47 -5.95 -25.92 26.83
CA HIS A 47 -7.01 -25.47 25.93
C HIS A 47 -7.16 -23.94 25.99
N GLY A 48 -7.10 -23.29 24.82
CA GLY A 48 -7.21 -21.83 24.70
C GLY A 48 -5.98 -21.06 25.18
N GLN A 49 -4.82 -21.71 25.29
CA GLN A 49 -3.58 -21.09 25.79
C GLN A 49 -2.42 -21.19 24.79
N TRP A 50 -2.69 -21.61 23.56
CA TRP A 50 -1.68 -21.70 22.51
C TRP A 50 -1.30 -20.32 21.97
N ALA A 51 -0.08 -20.22 21.45
CA ALA A 51 0.37 -19.07 20.69
C ALA A 51 1.07 -19.53 19.41
N THR A 52 0.72 -18.91 18.30
CA THR A 52 1.24 -19.25 16.98
C THR A 52 2.40 -18.32 16.64
N TYR A 53 3.51 -18.89 16.18
CA TYR A 53 4.70 -18.17 15.78
C TYR A 53 5.04 -18.44 14.33
N GLU A 54 5.33 -17.37 13.59
CA GLU A 54 5.76 -17.45 12.20
C GLU A 54 7.18 -16.90 12.04
N GLY A 55 7.92 -17.43 11.08
CA GLY A 55 9.27 -16.98 10.80
C GLY A 55 9.73 -17.39 9.42
N VAL A 56 10.66 -16.61 8.88
CA VAL A 56 11.32 -16.92 7.61
C VAL A 56 12.74 -17.40 7.91
N TYR A 57 13.10 -18.55 7.36
CA TYR A 57 14.47 -19.05 7.35
C TYR A 57 14.99 -19.10 5.92
N VAL A 58 16.18 -18.56 5.69
CA VAL A 58 16.86 -18.65 4.39
C VAL A 58 17.75 -19.88 4.41
N ALA A 59 17.38 -20.92 3.66
CA ALA A 59 18.18 -22.13 3.55
C ALA A 59 19.54 -21.83 2.91
N THR A 60 20.62 -22.23 3.60
CA THR A 60 22.01 -22.03 3.16
C THR A 60 22.66 -23.32 2.66
N SER A 61 21.94 -24.44 2.67
CA SER A 61 22.41 -25.77 2.31
C SER A 61 21.25 -26.64 1.80
N ASP A 62 21.59 -27.71 1.07
CA ASP A 62 20.61 -28.67 0.53
C ASP A 62 19.81 -29.40 1.62
N VAL A 63 20.38 -29.49 2.82
CA VAL A 63 19.73 -30.03 4.01
C VAL A 63 19.58 -28.92 5.04
N THR A 64 18.35 -28.66 5.47
CA THR A 64 18.05 -27.76 6.59
C THR A 64 17.52 -28.61 7.75
N VAL A 65 18.10 -28.43 8.93
CA VAL A 65 17.65 -29.10 10.16
C VAL A 65 17.01 -28.06 11.07
N PHE A 66 15.75 -28.27 11.41
CA PHE A 66 15.06 -27.47 12.42
C PHE A 66 15.14 -28.18 13.76
N THR A 67 15.62 -27.47 14.78
CA THR A 67 15.77 -28.02 16.14
C THR A 67 15.01 -27.15 17.12
N PHE A 68 14.13 -27.78 17.90
CA PHE A 68 13.42 -27.15 19.00
C PHE A 68 14.15 -27.49 20.30
N LYS A 69 14.72 -26.47 20.96
CA LYS A 69 15.46 -26.63 22.20
C LYS A 69 14.67 -25.99 23.34
N SER A 70 14.38 -26.78 24.37
CA SER A 70 13.92 -26.24 25.66
C SER A 70 15.07 -25.46 26.30
N VAL A 71 14.92 -24.14 26.44
CA VAL A 71 15.99 -23.25 26.93
C VAL A 71 15.88 -23.01 28.43
N ASP A 72 14.66 -22.99 28.96
CA ASP A 72 14.37 -22.81 30.38
C ASP A 72 13.14 -23.63 30.78
N SER A 73 13.06 -23.99 32.05
CA SER A 73 11.90 -24.64 32.65
C SER A 73 11.88 -24.39 34.16
N PRO A 74 10.70 -24.11 34.75
CA PRO A 74 10.58 -23.90 36.19
C PRO A 74 10.87 -25.18 37.01
N SER A 75 10.83 -26.38 36.42
CA SER A 75 11.15 -27.63 37.11
C SER A 75 11.59 -28.76 36.18
N PHE A 76 12.23 -29.80 36.74
CA PHE A 76 12.68 -30.97 35.97
C PHE A 76 11.56 -31.79 35.32
N ASN A 77 10.30 -31.60 35.73
CA ASN A 77 9.13 -32.33 35.25
C ASN A 77 8.11 -31.44 34.51
N THR A 78 8.50 -30.20 34.18
CA THR A 78 7.75 -29.29 33.32
C THR A 78 8.56 -28.99 32.07
N GLY A 79 7.90 -28.86 30.94
CA GLY A 79 8.54 -28.70 29.64
C GLY A 79 7.68 -27.85 28.71
N ASN A 80 8.22 -27.59 27.53
CA ASN A 80 7.54 -26.81 26.50
C ASN A 80 6.69 -27.73 25.62
N LEU A 81 5.50 -27.26 25.23
CA LEU A 81 4.61 -27.95 24.31
C LEU A 81 4.77 -27.38 22.90
N LEU A 82 4.72 -28.25 21.91
CA LEU A 82 4.85 -27.91 20.49
C LEU A 82 3.79 -28.69 19.72
N ASP A 83 3.09 -27.99 18.82
CA ASP A 83 2.07 -28.55 17.95
C ASP A 83 2.04 -27.75 16.63
N ASP A 84 1.35 -28.28 15.61
CA ASP A 84 1.12 -27.65 14.30
C ASP A 84 2.39 -27.09 13.62
N VAL A 85 3.47 -27.88 13.62
CA VAL A 85 4.74 -27.45 13.03
C VAL A 85 4.64 -27.48 11.52
N VAL A 86 4.60 -26.32 10.86
CA VAL A 86 4.50 -26.22 9.41
C VAL A 86 5.73 -25.55 8.80
N PHE A 87 6.35 -26.23 7.83
CA PHE A 87 7.36 -25.65 6.95
C PHE A 87 6.82 -25.56 5.52
N THR A 88 6.71 -24.34 5.02
CA THR A 88 6.37 -24.07 3.61
C THR A 88 7.59 -23.55 2.87
N LYS A 89 7.72 -23.94 1.60
CA LYS A 89 8.75 -23.40 0.73
C LYS A 89 8.27 -22.05 0.21
N ALA A 90 9.12 -21.04 0.35
CA ALA A 90 8.90 -19.73 -0.24
C ALA A 90 10.17 -19.28 -0.94
N TYR A 91 10.03 -18.59 -2.06
CA TYR A 91 11.17 -18.14 -2.85
C TYR A 91 11.43 -16.66 -2.60
N LYS A 92 12.70 -16.30 -2.36
CA LYS A 92 13.14 -14.90 -2.31
C LYS A 92 12.91 -14.29 -3.69
N LEU A 93 12.11 -13.23 -3.74
CA LEU A 93 11.95 -12.44 -4.95
C LEU A 93 13.26 -11.68 -5.20
N THR A 94 13.88 -11.93 -6.35
CA THR A 94 15.09 -11.23 -6.79
C THR A 94 14.74 -10.26 -7.90
N TYR A 95 15.34 -9.07 -7.91
CA TYR A 95 15.13 -8.11 -8.99
C TYR A 95 16.33 -8.11 -9.91
N ASP A 96 16.09 -8.01 -11.22
CA ASP A 96 17.18 -7.82 -12.17
C ASP A 96 17.78 -6.42 -11.98
N LYS A 97 19.02 -6.42 -11.51
CA LYS A 97 19.86 -5.25 -11.27
C LYS A 97 20.12 -4.36 -12.50
N ASN A 98 19.77 -4.82 -13.71
CA ASN A 98 19.95 -4.11 -14.96
C ASN A 98 18.63 -3.79 -15.69
N SER A 99 17.48 -4.20 -15.14
CA SER A 99 16.17 -3.99 -15.77
C SER A 99 15.62 -2.60 -15.44
N ALA A 100 15.11 -1.90 -16.45
CA ALA A 100 14.37 -0.65 -16.29
C ALA A 100 12.94 -0.87 -15.74
N ASP A 101 12.44 -2.11 -15.82
CA ASP A 101 11.14 -2.51 -15.26
C ASP A 101 11.34 -3.26 -13.93
N ALA A 102 10.51 -2.93 -12.94
CA ALA A 102 10.47 -3.58 -11.62
C ALA A 102 9.84 -4.99 -11.66
N SER A 103 10.26 -5.83 -12.61
CA SER A 103 9.86 -7.24 -12.71
C SER A 103 10.73 -8.09 -11.78
N GLY A 104 10.10 -8.73 -10.80
CA GLY A 104 10.77 -9.68 -9.92
C GLY A 104 10.85 -11.08 -10.54
N GLU A 105 11.99 -11.73 -10.35
CA GLU A 105 12.31 -13.09 -10.76
C GLU A 105 12.34 -14.02 -9.54
N VAL A 106 11.87 -15.25 -9.72
CA VAL A 106 12.00 -16.35 -8.75
C VAL A 106 12.72 -17.55 -9.41
N PRO A 107 13.31 -18.48 -8.65
CA PRO A 107 13.81 -19.73 -9.23
C PRO A 107 12.71 -20.45 -10.02
N SER A 108 13.11 -21.02 -11.16
CA SER A 108 12.21 -21.75 -12.05
C SER A 108 11.69 -23.02 -11.36
N ASN A 109 10.37 -23.18 -11.36
CA ASN A 109 9.70 -24.41 -10.94
C ASN A 109 9.38 -25.33 -12.13
N GLN A 110 9.91 -25.02 -13.33
CA GLN A 110 9.77 -25.88 -14.50
C GLN A 110 10.75 -27.05 -14.42
N ARG A 111 10.23 -28.28 -14.55
CA ARG A 111 11.03 -29.50 -14.61
C ARG A 111 12.05 -29.44 -15.75
N GLY A 112 13.32 -29.70 -15.45
CA GLY A 112 14.45 -29.58 -16.38
C GLY A 112 15.07 -28.18 -16.49
N ARG A 113 14.63 -27.22 -15.67
CA ARG A 113 15.15 -25.84 -15.61
C ARG A 113 15.41 -25.40 -14.16
N GLU A 114 15.71 -26.34 -13.28
CA GLU A 114 15.85 -26.10 -11.83
C GLU A 114 16.95 -25.10 -11.46
N ASN A 115 17.87 -24.80 -12.39
CA ASN A 115 18.96 -23.83 -12.22
C ASN A 115 18.74 -22.50 -12.97
N THR A 116 17.55 -22.25 -13.51
CA THR A 116 17.21 -20.96 -14.14
C THR A 116 16.24 -20.18 -13.27
N THR A 117 16.05 -18.91 -13.58
CA THR A 117 14.99 -18.09 -13.00
C THR A 117 13.78 -18.05 -13.93
N GLN A 118 12.64 -17.59 -13.41
CA GLN A 118 11.42 -17.32 -14.16
C GLN A 118 10.75 -16.06 -13.58
N PRO A 119 9.92 -15.35 -14.38
CA PRO A 119 9.13 -14.24 -13.87
C PRO A 119 8.19 -14.70 -12.74
N ALA A 120 8.11 -13.89 -11.67
CA ALA A 120 7.11 -14.14 -10.64
C ALA A 120 5.70 -14.03 -11.23
N LYS A 121 4.78 -14.95 -10.87
CA LYS A 121 3.38 -14.91 -11.35
C LYS A 121 2.70 -13.62 -10.89
N ASP A 122 2.13 -12.88 -11.85
CA ASP A 122 1.42 -11.63 -11.62
C ASP A 122 0.15 -11.82 -10.76
N LYS A 123 0.28 -11.61 -9.46
CA LYS A 123 -0.81 -11.13 -8.58
C LYS A 123 -0.45 -9.81 -7.88
N THR A 124 0.73 -9.27 -8.17
CA THR A 124 1.20 -7.99 -7.66
C THR A 124 1.99 -7.31 -8.77
N SER A 125 1.34 -6.40 -9.49
CA SER A 125 2.05 -5.32 -10.19
C SER A 125 2.97 -4.67 -9.17
N GLY A 126 4.28 -4.89 -9.29
CA GLY A 126 5.28 -4.34 -8.39
C GLY A 126 5.32 -2.82 -8.52
N THR A 127 4.42 -2.11 -7.85
CA THR A 127 4.56 -0.67 -7.62
C THR A 127 5.83 -0.46 -6.81
N VAL A 128 6.79 0.27 -7.37
CA VAL A 128 7.90 0.85 -6.61
C VAL A 128 7.29 1.58 -5.41
N ARG A 129 7.60 1.12 -4.20
CA ARG A 129 7.18 1.80 -2.97
C ARG A 129 8.20 2.89 -2.67
N LEU A 130 7.86 4.10 -3.09
CA LEU A 130 8.61 5.32 -2.82
C LEU A 130 8.16 5.82 -1.44
N ALA A 131 9.10 6.05 -0.52
CA ALA A 131 8.78 6.73 0.73
C ALA A 131 8.33 8.15 0.36
N SER A 132 7.13 8.56 0.78
CA SER A 132 6.64 9.92 0.58
C SER A 132 6.75 10.68 1.90
N ASP A 133 7.26 11.91 1.88
CA ASP A 133 7.26 12.81 3.05
C ASP A 133 5.84 13.18 3.52
N ASP A 134 5.77 13.57 4.80
CA ASP A 134 4.55 13.94 5.52
C ASP A 134 3.86 15.19 4.90
N ASP A 135 2.52 15.26 5.00
CA ASP A 135 1.64 16.18 4.25
C ASP A 135 1.69 17.67 4.67
N VAL A 136 2.81 18.17 5.22
CA VAL A 136 2.93 19.58 5.63
C VAL A 136 3.35 20.45 4.44
N VAL A 137 2.50 21.42 4.08
CA VAL A 137 2.81 22.38 3.00
C VAL A 137 3.91 23.34 3.45
N GLU A 138 5.10 23.18 2.88
CA GLU A 138 6.20 24.12 3.00
C GLU A 138 6.29 25.07 1.80
N TYR A 139 6.72 26.30 2.04
CA TYR A 139 7.01 27.29 1.02
C TYR A 139 8.51 27.59 0.99
N ALA A 140 9.06 27.74 -0.21
CA ALA A 140 10.43 28.18 -0.41
C ALA A 140 10.54 29.71 -0.26
N ALA A 141 11.78 30.22 -0.15
CA ALA A 141 12.04 31.65 0.03
C ALA A 141 11.57 32.51 -1.16
N ASN A 142 11.39 31.91 -2.34
CA ASN A 142 10.83 32.55 -3.53
C ASN A 142 9.28 32.64 -3.51
N GLY A 143 8.63 32.12 -2.46
CA GLY A 143 7.17 32.14 -2.30
C GLY A 143 6.42 31.02 -3.02
N LEU A 144 7.12 30.11 -3.71
CA LEU A 144 6.50 28.93 -4.31
C LEU A 144 6.36 27.79 -3.28
N PRO A 145 5.32 26.97 -3.38
CA PRO A 145 5.19 25.80 -2.52
C PRO A 145 6.17 24.71 -2.98
N LYS A 146 6.66 23.90 -2.04
CA LYS A 146 7.53 22.73 -2.31
C LYS A 146 6.75 21.45 -2.69
N GLN A 147 5.43 21.53 -2.61
CA GLN A 147 4.50 20.45 -2.97
C GLN A 147 3.21 21.07 -3.51
N LEU A 148 2.34 20.26 -4.12
CA LEU A 148 1.02 20.77 -4.53
C LEU A 148 0.24 21.27 -3.32
N VAL A 149 -0.43 22.40 -3.51
CA VAL A 149 -1.39 22.93 -2.55
C VAL A 149 -2.80 22.70 -3.07
N ASN A 150 -3.78 22.53 -2.18
CA ASN A 150 -5.18 22.30 -2.56
C ASN A 150 -5.34 21.15 -3.59
N SER A 151 -4.68 20.03 -3.31
CA SER A 151 -4.61 18.86 -4.20
C SER A 151 -5.92 18.12 -4.41
N ASP A 152 -6.84 18.28 -3.47
CA ASP A 152 -8.19 17.70 -3.43
C ASP A 152 -9.27 18.72 -3.81
N PHE A 153 -8.89 19.95 -4.16
CA PHE A 153 -9.79 21.04 -4.53
C PHE A 153 -10.83 21.42 -3.45
N ASP A 154 -10.62 21.02 -2.20
CA ASP A 154 -11.56 21.27 -1.09
C ASP A 154 -11.28 22.61 -0.37
N HIS A 155 -10.16 23.27 -0.67
CA HIS A 155 -9.83 24.53 -0.01
C HIS A 155 -10.89 25.61 -0.27
N ASP A 156 -11.50 26.10 0.82
CA ASP A 156 -12.49 27.18 0.82
C ASP A 156 -13.73 26.93 -0.06
N TRP A 157 -14.02 25.67 -0.39
CA TRP A 157 -15.09 25.33 -1.33
C TRP A 157 -16.46 25.87 -0.93
N ARG A 158 -16.74 25.99 0.38
CA ARG A 158 -18.02 26.52 0.89
C ARG A 158 -18.22 27.97 0.51
N ASN A 159 -17.15 28.77 0.54
CA ASN A 159 -17.17 30.16 0.12
C ASN A 159 -17.02 30.31 -1.40
N ILE A 160 -16.52 29.29 -2.11
CA ILE A 160 -16.40 29.31 -3.57
C ILE A 160 -17.67 28.74 -4.23
N VAL A 161 -17.85 27.42 -4.15
CA VAL A 161 -18.93 26.68 -4.80
C VAL A 161 -20.26 26.83 -4.07
N GLY A 162 -20.25 27.08 -2.75
CA GLY A 162 -21.49 27.30 -1.98
C GLY A 162 -22.29 28.54 -2.38
N GLN A 163 -21.68 29.47 -3.14
CA GLN A 163 -22.37 30.66 -3.63
C GLN A 163 -23.29 30.37 -4.83
N SER A 164 -22.92 29.39 -5.67
CA SER A 164 -23.69 29.02 -6.85
C SER A 164 -24.92 28.18 -6.49
N LYS A 165 -25.97 28.27 -7.32
CA LYS A 165 -27.26 27.59 -7.13
C LYS A 165 -27.68 26.84 -8.40
N MET A 166 -26.93 25.78 -8.74
CA MET A 166 -27.19 24.99 -9.96
C MET A 166 -28.34 23.97 -9.78
N THR A 167 -28.01 22.70 -9.51
CA THR A 167 -29.01 21.62 -9.44
C THR A 167 -28.83 20.77 -8.17
N ASP A 168 -29.75 19.82 -7.95
CA ASP A 168 -29.60 18.82 -6.88
C ASP A 168 -28.57 17.74 -7.20
N LYS A 169 -28.11 17.65 -8.45
CA LYS A 169 -27.08 16.68 -8.88
C LYS A 169 -25.67 17.23 -8.69
N TYR A 170 -25.43 18.48 -9.06
CA TYR A 170 -24.10 19.09 -9.06
C TYR A 170 -24.17 20.60 -8.79
N ASN A 171 -23.05 21.15 -8.35
CA ASN A 171 -22.82 22.59 -8.24
C ASN A 171 -21.40 22.92 -8.73
N PHE A 172 -21.17 24.12 -9.26
CA PHE A 172 -19.84 24.55 -9.70
C PHE A 172 -19.64 26.05 -9.49
N ALA A 173 -18.38 26.48 -9.54
CA ALA A 173 -18.03 27.89 -9.63
C ALA A 173 -16.73 28.07 -10.45
N ASN A 174 -16.67 29.16 -11.21
CA ASN A 174 -15.46 29.57 -11.91
C ASN A 174 -14.69 30.54 -11.02
N VAL A 175 -13.44 30.23 -10.72
CA VAL A 175 -12.54 31.08 -9.93
C VAL A 175 -11.60 31.81 -10.87
N ASP A 176 -11.49 33.12 -10.72
CA ASP A 176 -10.42 33.94 -11.31
C ASP A 176 -9.36 34.16 -10.22
N PRO A 177 -8.35 33.27 -10.12
CA PRO A 177 -7.39 33.31 -9.04
C PRO A 177 -6.47 34.54 -9.09
N ALA A 178 -6.36 35.20 -10.24
CA ALA A 178 -5.53 36.40 -10.40
C ALA A 178 -6.18 37.63 -9.75
N HIS A 179 -7.52 37.70 -9.76
CA HIS A 179 -8.27 38.82 -9.19
C HIS A 179 -8.95 38.46 -7.85
N GLY A 180 -8.97 37.18 -7.47
CA GLY A 180 -9.68 36.70 -6.29
C GLY A 180 -11.19 36.81 -6.45
N ASP A 181 -11.69 36.65 -7.67
CA ASP A 181 -13.11 36.74 -7.98
C ASP A 181 -13.67 35.35 -8.26
N VAL A 182 -14.97 35.15 -7.98
CA VAL A 182 -15.70 33.94 -8.31
C VAL A 182 -16.95 34.27 -9.12
N GLU A 183 -17.22 33.46 -10.14
CA GLU A 183 -18.49 33.47 -10.85
C GLU A 183 -19.54 32.73 -10.03
N ILE A 184 -20.54 33.47 -9.56
CA ILE A 184 -21.76 32.91 -8.99
C ILE A 184 -22.70 32.56 -10.15
N SER A 185 -22.93 31.27 -10.32
CA SER A 185 -23.93 30.75 -11.25
C SER A 185 -25.29 30.60 -10.54
N GLY A 186 -26.34 31.19 -11.12
CA GLY A 186 -27.72 31.04 -10.66
C GLY A 186 -28.38 29.76 -11.19
N ALA A 187 -29.66 29.57 -10.84
CA ALA A 187 -30.43 28.43 -11.34
C ALA A 187 -30.55 28.47 -12.86
N LEU A 188 -30.58 27.28 -13.48
CA LEU A 188 -30.78 27.15 -14.91
C LEU A 188 -32.16 27.71 -15.31
N ASN A 189 -32.19 28.50 -16.38
CA ASN A 189 -33.43 28.94 -17.01
C ASN A 189 -34.10 27.79 -17.79
N GLY A 190 -35.28 28.05 -18.37
CA GLY A 190 -36.01 27.04 -19.17
C GLY A 190 -35.30 26.55 -20.44
N LYS A 191 -34.12 27.08 -20.77
CA LYS A 191 -33.25 26.66 -21.88
C LYS A 191 -31.98 25.94 -21.39
N GLY A 192 -31.80 25.78 -20.09
CA GLY A 192 -30.60 25.16 -19.50
C GLY A 192 -29.41 26.11 -19.34
N GLU A 193 -29.63 27.43 -19.35
CA GLU A 193 -28.56 28.43 -19.19
C GLU A 193 -28.57 29.01 -17.76
N ALA A 194 -27.41 29.15 -17.12
CA ALA A 194 -27.27 29.81 -15.82
C ALA A 194 -27.08 31.32 -15.97
N SER A 195 -27.64 32.12 -15.06
CA SER A 195 -27.22 33.53 -14.90
C SER A 195 -25.83 33.60 -14.26
N LYS A 196 -24.95 34.47 -14.76
CA LYS A 196 -23.57 34.57 -14.31
C LYS A 196 -23.28 35.93 -13.68
N HIS A 197 -22.75 35.94 -12.47
CA HIS A 197 -22.38 37.17 -11.75
C HIS A 197 -21.03 37.00 -11.06
N TRP A 198 -20.06 37.83 -11.40
CA TRP A 198 -18.75 37.83 -10.75
C TRP A 198 -18.78 38.62 -9.44
N VAL A 199 -18.26 38.02 -8.36
CA VAL A 199 -18.10 38.68 -7.07
C VAL A 199 -16.67 38.52 -6.57
N HIS A 200 -16.20 39.48 -5.79
CA HIS A 200 -14.91 39.38 -5.13
C HIS A 200 -15.01 38.54 -3.86
N LEU A 201 -14.08 37.60 -3.68
CA LEU A 201 -13.96 36.77 -2.48
C LEU A 201 -13.07 37.47 -1.45
N ASN A 202 -13.71 38.10 -0.45
CA ASN A 202 -12.99 38.72 0.65
C ASN A 202 -12.14 37.68 1.40
N GLY A 203 -10.83 37.93 1.48
CA GLY A 203 -9.90 37.02 2.16
C GLY A 203 -9.45 35.84 1.31
N PHE A 204 -9.74 35.82 0.01
CA PHE A 204 -9.22 34.81 -0.90
C PHE A 204 -7.69 34.81 -0.91
N ASP A 205 -7.14 33.63 -0.67
CA ASP A 205 -5.71 33.39 -0.62
C ASP A 205 -5.29 32.62 -1.87
N ALA A 206 -4.88 33.36 -2.91
CA ALA A 206 -4.49 32.78 -4.19
C ALA A 206 -3.33 31.77 -4.06
N ALA A 207 -2.45 31.96 -3.07
CA ALA A 207 -1.34 31.05 -2.81
C ALA A 207 -1.83 29.71 -2.24
N LYS A 208 -2.84 29.72 -1.37
CA LYS A 208 -3.47 28.48 -0.86
C LYS A 208 -4.40 27.82 -1.86
N PHE A 209 -5.05 28.60 -2.73
CA PHE A 209 -5.83 28.05 -3.83
C PHE A 209 -4.93 27.34 -4.86
N GLY A 210 -3.79 27.95 -5.19
CA GLY A 210 -2.67 27.36 -5.94
C GLY A 210 -2.88 27.16 -7.43
N TRP A 211 -4.10 26.86 -7.87
CA TRP A 211 -4.41 26.50 -9.24
C TRP A 211 -4.47 27.68 -10.19
N LYS A 212 -3.92 27.48 -11.38
CA LYS A 212 -3.96 28.43 -12.49
C LYS A 212 -4.43 27.72 -13.75
N SER A 213 -4.92 28.50 -14.71
CA SER A 213 -5.38 28.03 -16.01
C SER A 213 -4.74 28.85 -17.14
N ASN A 214 -4.55 28.24 -18.31
CA ASN A 214 -4.16 28.95 -19.54
C ASN A 214 -5.36 29.31 -20.43
N GLN A 215 -6.59 29.00 -20.01
CA GLN A 215 -7.77 29.31 -20.79
C GLN A 215 -7.82 30.83 -21.03
N THR A 216 -8.12 31.23 -22.26
CA THR A 216 -8.22 32.63 -22.69
C THR A 216 -9.60 32.94 -23.26
N ASP A 217 -10.39 31.90 -23.55
CA ASP A 217 -11.70 32.05 -24.17
C ASP A 217 -12.75 32.63 -23.21
N THR A 218 -13.17 33.86 -23.45
CA THR A 218 -14.18 34.53 -22.63
C THR A 218 -15.63 34.29 -23.09
N ARG A 219 -15.87 33.49 -24.13
CA ARG A 219 -17.22 33.33 -24.73
C ARG A 219 -18.23 32.68 -23.78
N VAL A 220 -17.78 31.69 -23.00
CA VAL A 220 -18.65 30.92 -22.10
C VAL A 220 -18.70 31.57 -20.72
N ASP A 221 -17.57 32.00 -20.18
CA ASP A 221 -17.43 32.39 -18.77
C ASP A 221 -17.16 33.88 -18.55
N GLY A 222 -17.02 34.65 -19.63
CA GLY A 222 -16.81 36.10 -19.58
C GLY A 222 -15.41 36.52 -19.14
N ARG A 223 -14.55 35.60 -18.69
CA ARG A 223 -13.15 35.82 -18.30
C ARG A 223 -12.25 34.69 -18.77
N GLY A 224 -10.97 35.00 -18.95
CA GLY A 224 -9.89 34.04 -19.16
C GLY A 224 -9.12 33.78 -17.88
N GLY A 225 -8.34 32.71 -17.85
CA GLY A 225 -7.50 32.31 -16.72
C GLY A 225 -8.27 31.64 -15.59
N ILE A 226 -9.50 31.20 -15.85
CA ILE A 226 -10.39 30.70 -14.81
C ILE A 226 -10.09 29.24 -14.47
N VAL A 227 -10.30 28.89 -13.21
CA VAL A 227 -10.27 27.51 -12.71
C VAL A 227 -11.68 27.15 -12.29
N GLU A 228 -12.28 26.16 -12.95
CA GLU A 228 -13.61 25.69 -12.59
C GLU A 228 -13.51 24.60 -11.51
N ILE A 229 -14.17 24.83 -10.38
CA ILE A 229 -14.28 23.87 -9.28
C ILE A 229 -15.72 23.37 -9.21
N GLN A 230 -15.88 22.06 -9.11
CA GLN A 230 -17.16 21.39 -9.08
C GLN A 230 -17.34 20.56 -7.81
N ARG A 231 -18.60 20.47 -7.37
CA ARG A 231 -19.05 19.63 -6.27
C ARG A 231 -20.06 18.62 -6.79
N SER A 232 -19.76 17.33 -6.62
CA SER A 232 -20.79 16.31 -6.73
C SER A 232 -21.60 16.27 -5.44
N LYS A 233 -22.93 16.39 -5.55
CA LYS A 233 -23.82 16.22 -4.39
C LYS A 233 -24.05 14.74 -4.04
N ALA A 234 -23.71 13.80 -4.92
CA ALA A 234 -23.93 12.36 -4.70
C ALA A 234 -22.96 11.77 -3.68
N ASN A 235 -21.72 12.25 -3.66
CA ASN A 235 -20.66 11.78 -2.76
C ASN A 235 -19.97 12.92 -1.98
N ASP A 236 -20.51 14.13 -2.04
CA ASP A 236 -19.98 15.34 -1.39
C ASP A 236 -18.49 15.60 -1.71
N ASN A 237 -18.09 15.29 -2.95
CA ASN A 237 -16.70 15.38 -3.40
C ASN A 237 -16.46 16.69 -4.18
N MET A 238 -15.30 17.31 -3.96
CA MET A 238 -14.79 18.46 -4.70
C MET A 238 -13.76 18.01 -5.74
N TYR A 239 -13.73 18.67 -6.89
CA TYR A 239 -12.78 18.38 -7.97
C TYR A 239 -12.74 19.55 -8.96
N ALA A 240 -11.74 19.58 -9.84
CA ALA A 240 -11.67 20.58 -10.90
C ALA A 240 -12.15 20.04 -12.25
N GLU A 241 -12.71 20.93 -13.06
CA GLU A 241 -12.91 20.71 -14.50
C GLU A 241 -11.83 21.47 -15.28
N ILE A 242 -11.14 20.77 -16.18
CA ILE A 242 -10.35 21.40 -17.24
C ILE A 242 -11.34 21.83 -18.32
N THR A 243 -11.58 23.13 -18.42
CA THR A 243 -12.62 23.72 -19.26
C THR A 243 -12.51 23.30 -20.73
N ALA A 244 -13.65 22.98 -21.32
CA ALA A 244 -13.78 22.53 -22.70
C ALA A 244 -13.90 23.65 -23.76
N SER A 245 -14.20 24.87 -23.34
CA SER A 245 -14.49 26.01 -24.21
C SER A 245 -13.34 26.35 -25.19
N GLN A 246 -12.12 25.96 -24.82
CA GLN A 246 -10.91 26.12 -25.61
C GLN A 246 -10.11 24.81 -25.66
N ALA A 247 -9.71 24.40 -26.87
CA ALA A 247 -8.82 23.27 -27.06
C ALA A 247 -7.42 23.53 -26.46
N ASN A 248 -6.75 22.48 -25.99
CA ASN A 248 -5.44 22.57 -25.33
C ASN A 248 -5.44 23.42 -24.04
N THR A 249 -6.60 23.54 -23.39
CA THR A 249 -6.69 24.13 -22.05
C THR A 249 -6.03 23.22 -21.03
N TYR A 250 -5.40 23.81 -20.02
CA TYR A 250 -4.75 23.10 -18.95
C TYR A 250 -4.82 23.85 -17.61
N LEU A 251 -4.86 23.05 -16.55
CA LEU A 251 -4.68 23.52 -15.17
C LEU A 251 -3.26 23.21 -14.71
N TYR A 252 -2.67 24.09 -13.92
CA TYR A 252 -1.29 23.91 -13.47
C TYR A 252 -0.96 24.56 -12.13
N GLN A 253 0.14 24.09 -11.53
CA GLN A 253 0.85 24.74 -10.43
C GLN A 253 2.35 24.80 -10.73
N ASP A 254 3.00 25.88 -10.29
CA ASP A 254 4.45 26.01 -10.31
C ASP A 254 4.97 25.63 -8.91
N ILE A 255 5.89 24.67 -8.85
CA ILE A 255 6.40 24.08 -7.61
C ILE A 255 7.90 24.34 -7.51
N ASP A 256 8.39 24.71 -6.33
CA ASP A 256 9.82 24.75 -6.04
C ASP A 256 10.37 23.32 -5.98
N THR A 257 11.27 23.02 -6.89
CA THR A 257 11.90 21.70 -7.05
C THR A 257 13.42 21.81 -7.03
N ALA A 258 13.94 22.87 -6.40
CA ALA A 258 15.37 23.13 -6.36
C ALA A 258 16.12 22.00 -5.62
N HIS A 259 16.92 21.26 -6.38
CA HIS A 259 17.79 20.20 -5.86
C HIS A 259 19.18 20.24 -6.54
N ASP A 260 20.20 19.89 -5.78
CA ASP A 260 21.60 19.83 -6.22
C ASP A 260 21.93 18.57 -7.05
N SER A 261 21.03 17.59 -7.04
CA SER A 261 21.12 16.32 -7.78
C SER A 261 19.80 16.03 -8.50
N PRO A 262 19.79 15.20 -9.57
CA PRO A 262 18.54 14.75 -10.17
C PRO A 262 17.64 14.09 -9.12
N THR A 263 16.34 14.39 -9.18
CA THR A 263 15.38 14.00 -8.15
C THR A 263 14.10 13.48 -8.78
N VAL A 264 13.65 12.31 -8.35
CA VAL A 264 12.43 11.69 -8.87
C VAL A 264 11.23 12.17 -8.05
N TYR A 265 10.11 12.39 -8.72
CA TYR A 265 8.83 12.68 -8.12
C TYR A 265 7.79 11.67 -8.57
N THR A 266 6.90 11.28 -7.65
CA THR A 266 5.68 10.55 -7.99
C THR A 266 4.61 11.54 -8.40
N VAL A 267 3.93 11.21 -9.50
CA VAL A 267 2.79 11.91 -10.03
C VAL A 267 1.57 11.02 -9.84
N LYS A 268 0.49 11.51 -9.24
CA LYS A 268 -0.77 10.76 -9.09
C LYS A 268 -1.97 11.66 -9.33
N LEU A 269 -3.06 11.11 -9.85
CA LEU A 269 -4.36 11.78 -9.91
C LEU A 269 -5.50 10.77 -10.02
N ARG A 270 -6.72 11.21 -9.69
CA ARG A 270 -7.98 10.66 -10.18
C ARG A 270 -8.44 11.45 -11.40
N TYR A 271 -9.00 10.76 -12.40
CA TYR A 271 -9.50 11.34 -13.64
C TYR A 271 -10.84 10.71 -14.05
N ALA A 272 -11.79 11.55 -14.46
CA ALA A 272 -13.11 11.17 -14.97
C ALA A 272 -13.54 12.04 -16.16
N HIS A 273 -14.41 11.52 -17.01
CA HIS A 273 -15.17 12.33 -17.98
C HIS A 273 -16.30 13.05 -17.25
N ARG A 274 -16.56 14.32 -17.61
CA ARG A 274 -17.69 15.04 -17.02
C ARG A 274 -19.02 14.42 -17.47
N ASN A 275 -19.16 14.09 -18.75
CA ASN A 275 -20.36 13.45 -19.30
C ASN A 275 -20.03 12.09 -19.90
N GLY A 276 -20.46 11.03 -19.21
CA GLY A 276 -20.12 9.64 -19.48
C GLY A 276 -20.85 8.96 -20.62
N THR A 277 -21.17 9.67 -21.71
CA THR A 277 -21.74 8.99 -22.88
C THR A 277 -20.76 7.92 -23.37
N VAL A 278 -21.26 6.79 -23.88
CA VAL A 278 -20.41 5.69 -24.39
C VAL A 278 -19.43 6.11 -25.49
N ASP A 279 -19.67 7.27 -26.12
CA ASP A 279 -18.84 7.87 -27.16
C ASP A 279 -17.80 8.89 -26.62
N SER A 280 -17.72 9.12 -25.30
CA SER A 280 -16.70 9.99 -24.72
C SER A 280 -15.32 9.36 -24.90
N ASN A 281 -14.47 9.98 -25.72
CA ASN A 281 -13.07 9.59 -25.92
C ASN A 281 -12.14 10.76 -25.55
N GLU A 282 -12.56 11.53 -24.55
CA GLU A 282 -11.80 12.67 -24.06
C GLU A 282 -10.52 12.18 -23.40
N LYS A 283 -9.45 12.96 -23.51
CA LYS A 283 -8.12 12.53 -23.09
C LYS A 283 -7.40 13.70 -22.48
N ILE A 284 -6.58 13.37 -21.49
CA ILE A 284 -5.67 14.33 -20.89
C ILE A 284 -4.22 13.84 -21.02
N GLN A 285 -3.31 14.80 -21.00
CA GLN A 285 -1.89 14.55 -20.75
C GLN A 285 -1.51 15.19 -19.43
N ILE A 286 -0.62 14.52 -18.71
CA ILE A 286 0.01 15.05 -17.52
C ILE A 286 1.41 15.45 -17.95
N LEU A 287 1.77 16.73 -17.78
CA LEU A 287 3.05 17.27 -18.21
C LEU A 287 3.82 17.81 -16.99
N VAL A 288 5.12 17.51 -16.93
CA VAL A 288 6.04 18.05 -15.91
C VAL A 288 7.33 18.53 -16.57
N GLY A 289 7.84 19.67 -16.13
CA GLY A 289 9.14 20.19 -16.54
C GLY A 289 9.33 21.65 -16.14
N ALA A 290 10.38 22.31 -16.63
CA ALA A 290 10.52 23.75 -16.44
C ALA A 290 9.30 24.48 -17.05
N PRO A 291 8.80 25.56 -16.43
CA PRO A 291 7.66 26.32 -16.96
C PRO A 291 7.83 26.69 -18.44
N GLY A 292 6.89 26.26 -19.29
CA GLY A 292 6.91 26.45 -20.74
C GLY A 292 7.66 25.37 -21.55
N HIS A 293 8.25 24.38 -20.88
CA HIS A 293 9.04 23.29 -21.49
C HIS A 293 8.64 21.91 -20.93
N GLU A 294 7.42 21.78 -20.42
CA GLU A 294 6.91 20.56 -19.78
C GLU A 294 6.85 19.40 -20.77
N GLN A 295 7.15 18.19 -20.30
CA GLN A 295 7.09 16.96 -21.09
C GLN A 295 6.01 16.01 -20.58
N PRO A 296 5.36 15.22 -21.46
CA PRO A 296 4.41 14.21 -21.03
C PRO A 296 5.04 13.18 -20.11
N VAL A 297 4.39 12.93 -18.97
CA VAL A 297 4.75 11.87 -18.03
C VAL A 297 4.10 10.56 -18.48
N GLU A 298 4.85 9.46 -18.46
CA GLU A 298 4.26 8.14 -18.64
C GLU A 298 3.44 7.77 -17.39
N MET A 299 2.13 7.62 -17.58
CA MET A 299 1.18 7.33 -16.51
C MET A 299 0.71 5.88 -16.62
N THR A 300 0.59 5.22 -15.47
CA THR A 300 0.03 3.87 -15.33
C THR A 300 -1.35 3.96 -14.67
N ARG A 301 -2.37 3.32 -15.24
CA ARG A 301 -3.66 3.15 -14.55
C ARG A 301 -3.48 2.14 -13.41
N ILE A 302 -3.67 2.57 -12.16
CA ILE A 302 -3.47 1.70 -10.98
C ILE A 302 -4.77 1.23 -10.33
N ALA A 303 -5.89 1.91 -10.61
CA ALA A 303 -7.22 1.51 -10.15
C ALA A 303 -8.29 1.97 -11.13
N SER A 304 -9.41 1.24 -11.18
CA SER A 304 -10.58 1.62 -11.96
C SER A 304 -11.89 1.22 -11.28
N ASP A 305 -12.81 2.17 -11.16
CA ASP A 305 -14.14 1.92 -10.59
C ASP A 305 -15.07 1.16 -11.55
N ARG A 306 -14.72 1.12 -12.84
CA ARG A 306 -15.54 0.50 -13.90
C ARG A 306 -14.82 -0.64 -14.62
N GLY A 307 -13.76 -1.17 -14.04
CA GLY A 307 -13.06 -2.34 -14.57
C GLY A 307 -12.26 -2.07 -15.84
N ASN A 308 -11.86 -0.82 -16.10
CA ASN A 308 -10.86 -0.53 -17.13
C ASN A 308 -9.55 -1.25 -16.79
N LYS A 309 -8.81 -1.63 -17.83
CA LYS A 309 -7.58 -2.41 -17.66
C LYS A 309 -6.54 -1.63 -16.87
N VAL A 310 -6.14 -2.21 -15.74
CA VAL A 310 -5.09 -1.72 -14.83
C VAL A 310 -3.72 -2.19 -15.33
N GLY A 311 -2.67 -1.40 -15.09
CA GLY A 311 -1.29 -1.67 -15.47
C GLY A 311 -0.88 -1.14 -16.85
N GLU A 312 -1.81 -0.54 -17.60
CA GLU A 312 -1.48 0.08 -18.89
C GLU A 312 -0.73 1.39 -18.69
N LYS A 313 0.40 1.51 -19.40
CA LYS A 313 1.27 2.70 -19.44
C LYS A 313 0.94 3.53 -20.68
N SER A 314 0.79 4.85 -20.51
CA SER A 314 0.57 5.79 -21.61
C SER A 314 0.90 7.22 -21.18
N THR A 315 1.37 8.04 -22.13
CA THR A 315 1.52 9.49 -21.95
C THR A 315 0.23 10.28 -22.22
N THR A 316 -0.83 9.57 -22.62
CA THR A 316 -2.17 10.11 -22.86
C THR A 316 -3.19 9.16 -22.22
N VAL A 317 -3.94 9.66 -21.25
CA VAL A 317 -4.86 8.82 -20.47
C VAL A 317 -6.31 9.16 -20.79
N ASN A 318 -7.16 8.13 -20.80
CA ASN A 318 -8.61 8.22 -20.92
C ASN A 318 -9.27 7.67 -19.65
N ALA A 319 -10.41 8.23 -19.28
CA ALA A 319 -11.17 7.82 -18.10
C ALA A 319 -12.21 6.75 -18.48
N PRO A 320 -13.02 6.24 -17.53
CA PRO A 320 -14.15 5.40 -17.87
C PRO A 320 -15.26 6.19 -18.54
N ASN A 321 -15.98 5.55 -19.46
CA ASN A 321 -17.18 6.11 -20.12
C ASN A 321 -18.37 6.11 -19.15
N THR A 322 -18.31 7.00 -18.17
CA THR A 322 -19.26 7.11 -17.08
C THR A 322 -19.32 8.55 -16.59
N ASP A 323 -20.44 8.92 -16.01
CA ASP A 323 -20.67 10.27 -15.53
C ASP A 323 -19.85 10.51 -14.26
N GLY A 324 -18.79 11.31 -14.37
CA GLY A 324 -17.90 11.63 -13.25
C GLY A 324 -18.63 12.34 -12.10
N TRP A 325 -19.77 13.01 -12.37
CA TRP A 325 -20.61 13.54 -11.28
C TRP A 325 -21.20 12.44 -10.40
N LEU A 326 -21.36 11.23 -10.91
CA LEU A 326 -21.83 10.07 -10.14
C LEU A 326 -20.69 9.34 -9.41
N GLY A 327 -19.47 9.89 -9.45
CA GLY A 327 -18.38 9.46 -8.59
C GLY A 327 -17.62 8.23 -9.09
N SER A 328 -17.63 7.92 -10.38
CA SER A 328 -16.81 6.87 -10.95
C SER A 328 -15.55 7.44 -11.59
N TRP A 329 -14.39 6.99 -11.12
CA TRP A 329 -13.07 7.53 -11.47
C TRP A 329 -12.08 6.42 -11.80
N ASP A 330 -11.03 6.78 -12.53
CA ASP A 330 -9.83 5.98 -12.63
C ASP A 330 -8.65 6.69 -12.00
N THR A 331 -7.76 5.93 -11.35
CA THR A 331 -6.56 6.47 -10.71
C THR A 331 -5.34 6.15 -11.54
N PHE A 332 -4.51 7.17 -11.76
CA PHE A 332 -3.28 7.08 -12.52
C PHE A 332 -2.08 7.47 -11.67
N GLN A 333 -0.96 6.81 -11.91
CA GLN A 333 0.30 7.11 -11.27
C GLN A 333 1.47 7.03 -12.26
N GLY A 334 2.37 7.98 -12.21
CA GLY A 334 3.62 8.00 -12.97
C GLY A 334 4.77 8.49 -12.10
N SER A 335 5.94 8.57 -12.71
CA SER A 335 7.13 9.15 -12.09
C SER A 335 7.86 10.03 -13.09
N VAL A 336 8.48 11.08 -12.60
CA VAL A 336 9.29 12.01 -13.41
C VAL A 336 10.57 12.35 -12.68
N GLU A 337 11.69 12.34 -13.39
CA GLU A 337 12.96 12.85 -12.89
C GLU A 337 13.07 14.34 -13.24
N ILE A 338 13.32 15.16 -12.22
CA ILE A 338 13.66 16.57 -12.37
C ILE A 338 15.19 16.67 -12.36
N PRO A 339 15.81 17.28 -13.39
CA PRO A 339 17.26 17.41 -13.43
C PRO A 339 17.78 18.35 -12.35
N ALA A 340 19.02 18.13 -11.91
CA ALA A 340 19.72 19.03 -11.00
C ALA A 340 19.74 20.46 -11.56
N GLY A 341 19.60 21.46 -10.68
CA GLY A 341 19.65 22.87 -11.08
C GLY A 341 18.39 23.39 -11.78
N GLN A 342 17.27 22.64 -11.77
CA GLN A 342 15.95 23.16 -12.13
C GLN A 342 15.24 23.67 -10.86
N PRO A 343 15.21 24.99 -10.59
CA PRO A 343 14.64 25.50 -9.34
C PRO A 343 13.11 25.43 -9.28
N VAL A 344 12.45 25.40 -10.44
CA VAL A 344 10.99 25.40 -10.54
C VAL A 344 10.55 24.38 -11.58
N SER A 345 9.58 23.56 -11.21
CA SER A 345 8.87 22.67 -12.12
C SER A 345 7.40 23.07 -12.19
N ARG A 346 6.85 23.15 -13.40
CA ARG A 346 5.40 23.23 -13.61
C ARG A 346 4.81 21.84 -13.72
N PHE A 347 3.73 21.62 -12.97
CA PHE A 347 2.88 20.44 -13.08
C PHE A 347 1.58 20.80 -13.79
N THR A 348 1.29 20.15 -14.92
CA THR A 348 0.22 20.54 -15.84
C THR A 348 -0.72 19.37 -16.15
N PHE A 349 -2.02 19.64 -16.15
CA PHE A 349 -3.07 18.74 -16.60
C PHE A 349 -3.73 19.33 -17.84
N LYS A 350 -3.42 18.75 -19.00
CA LYS A 350 -3.83 19.29 -20.30
C LYS A 350 -4.94 18.46 -20.92
N ALA A 351 -6.06 19.10 -21.20
CA ALA A 351 -7.13 18.52 -22.01
C ALA A 351 -6.73 18.52 -23.50
N LEU A 352 -6.90 17.37 -24.15
CA LEU A 352 -6.64 17.20 -25.58
C LEU A 352 -7.89 17.40 -26.45
N GLY A 353 -9.06 17.45 -25.83
CA GLY A 353 -10.33 17.65 -26.54
C GLY A 353 -11.51 17.63 -25.58
N SER A 354 -12.68 17.90 -26.16
CA SER A 354 -14.00 17.83 -25.54
C SER A 354 -14.97 17.27 -26.58
N ILE A 355 -16.01 16.57 -26.12
CA ILE A 355 -17.03 16.01 -27.00
C ILE A 355 -17.95 17.08 -27.64
N ASP A 356 -18.19 18.21 -26.96
CA ASP A 356 -19.18 19.21 -27.36
C ASP A 356 -18.73 20.67 -27.14
N GLY A 357 -17.51 20.90 -26.67
CA GLY A 357 -16.96 22.23 -26.40
C GLY A 357 -17.46 22.87 -25.09
N VAL A 358 -18.21 22.13 -24.27
CA VAL A 358 -18.74 22.59 -22.97
C VAL A 358 -18.46 21.56 -21.86
N THR A 359 -18.49 20.28 -22.19
CA THR A 359 -18.15 19.15 -21.32
C THR A 359 -16.64 18.98 -21.27
N GLY A 360 -16.03 19.32 -20.15
CA GLY A 360 -14.60 19.18 -19.91
C GLY A 360 -14.19 17.87 -19.23
N ASN A 361 -12.96 17.88 -18.74
CA ASN A 361 -12.29 16.73 -18.15
C ASN A 361 -12.14 16.96 -16.64
N LEU A 362 -12.55 15.99 -15.81
CA LEU A 362 -12.54 16.15 -14.35
C LEU A 362 -11.29 15.55 -13.72
N ILE A 363 -10.59 16.30 -12.87
CA ILE A 363 -9.40 15.84 -12.14
C ILE A 363 -9.54 16.03 -10.64
N ASP A 364 -8.98 15.12 -9.87
CA ASP A 364 -9.05 15.11 -8.41
C ASP A 364 -7.85 14.38 -7.77
N ASP A 365 -7.66 14.50 -6.45
CA ASP A 365 -6.62 13.86 -5.63
C ASP A 365 -5.24 13.90 -6.28
N VAL A 366 -4.83 15.07 -6.75
CA VAL A 366 -3.56 15.21 -7.46
C VAL A 366 -2.39 15.13 -6.49
N GLN A 367 -1.30 14.48 -6.88
CA GLN A 367 -0.11 14.39 -6.05
C GLN A 367 1.12 14.59 -6.91
N PHE A 368 2.03 15.42 -6.40
CA PHE A 368 3.37 15.60 -6.89
C PHE A 368 4.27 15.55 -5.66
N LYS A 369 4.81 14.37 -5.38
CA LYS A 369 5.54 14.11 -4.14
C LYS A 369 6.95 13.67 -4.47
N LEU A 370 7.91 14.18 -3.70
CA LEU A 370 9.28 13.71 -3.74
C LEU A 370 9.28 12.19 -3.56
N ALA A 371 9.85 11.51 -4.53
CA ALA A 371 10.02 10.08 -4.53
C ALA A 371 11.47 9.79 -4.16
N TYR A 372 11.70 9.24 -2.97
CA TYR A 372 13.03 8.78 -2.65
C TYR A 372 13.35 7.51 -3.45
N PRO A 373 14.34 7.52 -4.37
CA PRO A 373 14.77 6.31 -5.02
C PRO A 373 15.28 5.37 -3.94
N LEU A 374 14.69 4.17 -3.88
CA LEU A 374 15.13 3.15 -2.95
C LEU A 374 16.41 2.53 -3.51
N SER A 375 17.56 2.99 -3.01
CA SER A 375 18.85 2.43 -3.37
C SER A 375 19.10 1.17 -2.55
N TYR A 376 19.43 0.07 -3.21
CA TYR A 376 19.84 -1.15 -2.54
C TYR A 376 21.36 -1.28 -2.64
N ASP A 377 22.03 -1.57 -1.54
CA ASP A 377 23.43 -1.99 -1.61
C ASP A 377 23.47 -3.34 -2.31
N LYS A 378 24.00 -3.34 -3.53
CA LYS A 378 24.21 -4.51 -4.38
C LYS A 378 25.11 -5.58 -3.75
N ASN A 379 25.74 -5.30 -2.61
CA ASN A 379 26.60 -6.20 -1.84
C ASN A 379 26.05 -6.57 -0.45
N ALA A 380 24.87 -6.06 -0.05
CA ALA A 380 24.31 -6.33 1.28
C ALA A 380 23.59 -7.69 1.32
N SER A 381 23.77 -8.43 2.42
CA SER A 381 23.07 -9.69 2.69
C SER A 381 21.56 -9.51 2.92
N ASP A 382 21.17 -8.30 3.34
CA ASP A 382 19.83 -7.97 3.80
C ASP A 382 19.17 -6.99 2.84
N ALA A 383 17.88 -7.18 2.54
CA ALA A 383 17.09 -6.32 1.65
C ALA A 383 16.70 -5.00 2.34
N SER A 384 17.67 -4.31 2.92
CA SER A 384 17.49 -2.96 3.45
C SER A 384 17.72 -1.95 2.32
N GLY A 385 16.69 -1.15 2.02
CA GLY A 385 16.80 -0.05 1.08
C GLY A 385 17.20 1.23 1.81
N GLN A 386 18.03 2.05 1.17
CA GLN A 386 18.47 3.35 1.64
C GLN A 386 17.81 4.44 0.79
N VAL A 387 17.44 5.55 1.41
CA VAL A 387 16.92 6.77 0.77
C VAL A 387 17.89 7.93 1.03
N PRO A 388 17.96 8.96 0.18
CA PRO A 388 18.63 10.21 0.53
C PRO A 388 18.20 10.74 1.90
N SER A 389 19.14 11.30 2.66
CA SER A 389 18.85 11.90 3.97
C SER A 389 18.01 13.16 3.79
N ASN A 390 16.93 13.27 4.57
CA ASN A 390 16.10 14.47 4.69
C ASN A 390 16.47 15.32 5.91
N GLU A 391 17.61 15.03 6.56
CA GLU A 391 18.14 15.84 7.67
C GLU A 391 18.88 17.07 7.14
N HIS A 392 18.56 18.23 7.69
CA HIS A 392 19.25 19.48 7.37
C HIS A 392 20.75 19.40 7.74
N GLY A 393 21.63 19.74 6.78
CA GLY A 393 23.08 19.61 6.89
C GLY A 393 23.66 18.24 6.51
N ARG A 394 22.82 17.32 6.01
CA ARG A 394 23.20 15.96 5.56
C ARG A 394 22.75 15.62 4.15
N GLU A 395 22.53 16.63 3.31
CA GLU A 395 21.93 16.56 1.98
C GLU A 395 22.67 15.62 0.99
N ASN A 396 23.91 15.21 1.31
CA ASN A 396 24.73 14.27 0.52
C ASN A 396 24.92 12.88 1.18
N THR A 397 24.11 12.54 2.16
CA THR A 397 24.18 11.24 2.86
C THR A 397 22.91 10.43 2.63
N VAL A 398 22.95 9.14 2.92
CA VAL A 398 21.79 8.25 2.85
C VAL A 398 21.33 7.87 4.26
N GLN A 399 20.04 7.60 4.41
CA GLN A 399 19.43 7.08 5.63
C GLN A 399 18.62 5.80 5.35
N PRO A 400 18.46 4.90 6.33
CA PRO A 400 17.61 3.72 6.16
C PRO A 400 16.18 4.15 5.82
N ALA A 401 15.56 3.52 4.82
CA ALA A 401 14.16 3.78 4.51
C ALA A 401 13.29 3.50 5.75
N LYS A 402 12.51 4.50 6.23
CA LYS A 402 11.58 4.30 7.34
C LYS A 402 10.55 3.23 6.98
N ALA A 403 10.72 2.04 7.53
CA ALA A 403 9.77 0.95 7.38
C ALA A 403 8.54 1.25 8.26
N LYS A 404 7.43 1.73 7.68
CA LYS A 404 6.15 1.92 8.40
C LYS A 404 5.47 0.62 8.83
N THR A 405 6.11 -0.52 8.57
CA THR A 405 5.86 -1.82 9.20
C THR A 405 7.17 -2.61 9.10
N THR A 406 7.44 -3.52 10.05
CA THR A 406 8.51 -4.52 9.98
C THR A 406 8.49 -5.17 8.59
N GLY A 407 9.37 -4.71 7.70
CA GLY A 407 9.26 -4.99 6.27
C GLY A 407 9.46 -6.47 5.99
N SER A 408 8.38 -7.18 5.74
CA SER A 408 8.44 -8.55 5.23
C SER A 408 9.18 -8.55 3.90
N VAL A 409 10.25 -9.35 3.81
CA VAL A 409 10.73 -9.83 2.50
C VAL A 409 9.51 -10.42 1.81
N LYS A 410 9.06 -9.84 0.69
CA LYS A 410 7.99 -10.45 -0.12
C LYS A 410 8.53 -11.73 -0.71
N THR A 411 8.27 -12.85 -0.04
CA THR A 411 8.45 -14.17 -0.59
C THR A 411 7.24 -14.48 -1.47
N VAL A 412 7.47 -15.11 -2.62
CA VAL A 412 6.36 -15.69 -3.39
C VAL A 412 6.14 -17.07 -2.81
N ALA A 413 5.00 -17.27 -2.16
CA ALA A 413 4.59 -18.58 -1.67
C ALA A 413 4.43 -19.52 -2.88
N ASP A 414 4.91 -20.76 -2.74
CA ASP A 414 4.55 -21.82 -3.67
C ASP A 414 3.06 -22.11 -3.45
N ASP A 415 2.19 -21.66 -4.37
CA ASP A 415 0.70 -21.72 -4.28
C ASP A 415 0.16 -23.17 -4.26
N ASP A 416 1.04 -24.18 -4.21
CA ASP A 416 0.68 -25.57 -4.03
C ASP A 416 0.60 -25.92 -2.54
N SER A 417 -0.50 -25.49 -1.91
CA SER A 417 -0.82 -25.73 -0.49
C SER A 417 -0.90 -27.21 -0.09
N SER A 418 -0.74 -28.14 -1.05
CA SER A 418 -0.64 -29.59 -0.81
C SER A 418 0.75 -30.07 -0.41
N LYS A 419 1.76 -29.18 -0.35
CA LYS A 419 3.18 -29.51 -0.10
C LYS A 419 3.73 -28.92 1.20
N SER A 420 3.07 -29.15 2.33
CA SER A 420 3.77 -29.00 3.62
C SER A 420 5.03 -29.88 3.60
N LEU A 421 6.19 -29.31 3.93
CA LEU A 421 7.45 -30.07 4.04
C LEU A 421 7.54 -30.82 5.37
N THR A 422 6.59 -30.60 6.28
CA THR A 422 6.56 -31.32 7.56
C THR A 422 5.88 -32.68 7.38
N VAL A 423 6.53 -33.72 7.89
CA VAL A 423 5.91 -35.03 8.08
C VAL A 423 5.37 -35.10 9.51
N ASN A 424 4.08 -35.42 9.65
CA ASN A 424 3.37 -35.51 10.93
C ASN A 424 3.35 -34.20 11.78
N PRO A 425 2.83 -33.08 11.24
CA PRO A 425 2.92 -31.77 11.88
C PRO A 425 2.16 -31.63 13.21
N GLY A 426 1.08 -32.42 13.39
CA GLY A 426 0.27 -32.44 14.60
C GLY A 426 0.66 -33.54 15.59
N PHE A 427 1.80 -34.20 15.37
CA PHE A 427 2.26 -35.34 16.17
C PHE A 427 1.21 -36.46 16.29
N ASP A 428 0.45 -36.70 15.22
CA ASP A 428 -0.51 -37.79 15.13
C ASP A 428 0.20 -39.12 15.40
N VAL A 429 -0.45 -39.94 16.21
CA VAL A 429 0.08 -41.24 16.59
C VAL A 429 -0.69 -42.35 15.90
N PRO A 430 -0.02 -43.45 15.50
CA PRO A 430 -0.64 -44.51 14.71
C PRO A 430 -1.70 -45.29 15.48
N ASP A 431 -1.65 -45.28 16.82
CA ASP A 431 -2.61 -45.97 17.67
C ASP A 431 -2.92 -45.17 18.94
N TYR A 432 -4.08 -44.52 18.93
CA TYR A 432 -4.59 -43.76 20.07
C TYR A 432 -5.08 -44.67 21.21
N SER A 433 -5.26 -45.98 21.02
CA SER A 433 -5.72 -46.88 22.07
C SER A 433 -4.72 -47.03 23.22
N LYS A 434 -3.43 -46.83 22.94
CA LYS A 434 -2.36 -46.79 23.96
C LYS A 434 -2.41 -45.55 24.84
N LEU A 435 -3.11 -44.51 24.41
CA LEU A 435 -3.37 -43.34 25.23
C LEU A 435 -4.55 -43.59 26.18
N ASP A 436 -5.43 -44.58 25.93
CA ASP A 436 -6.56 -44.91 26.81
C ASP A 436 -6.12 -45.79 28.00
N ASP A 437 -5.17 -45.28 28.78
CA ASP A 437 -4.53 -45.96 29.91
C ASP A 437 -5.29 -45.80 31.25
N GLY A 438 -6.42 -45.10 31.23
CA GLY A 438 -7.20 -44.77 32.42
C GLY A 438 -6.55 -43.74 33.35
N GLY A 439 -5.49 -43.05 32.91
CA GLY A 439 -4.78 -42.03 33.69
C GLY A 439 -4.35 -40.81 32.87
N LEU A 440 -3.04 -40.58 32.72
CA LEU A 440 -2.49 -39.33 32.21
C LEU A 440 -2.50 -39.22 30.68
N HIS A 441 -2.84 -40.31 29.97
CA HIS A 441 -2.88 -40.36 28.50
C HIS A 441 -1.54 -39.92 27.88
N TRP A 442 -0.44 -40.49 28.39
CA TRP A 442 0.91 -40.18 27.92
C TRP A 442 1.45 -41.32 27.09
N MET A 443 2.02 -40.99 25.94
CA MET A 443 2.75 -41.94 25.12
C MET A 443 4.18 -41.47 24.89
N TYR A 444 5.10 -42.39 25.10
CA TYR A 444 6.49 -42.25 24.71
C TYR A 444 6.69 -43.04 23.41
N VAL A 445 7.45 -42.47 22.49
CA VAL A 445 7.76 -43.08 21.19
C VAL A 445 9.28 -43.17 21.08
N SER A 446 9.77 -44.34 20.68
CA SER A 446 11.15 -44.58 20.25
C SER A 446 11.13 -44.77 18.73
N PRO A 447 11.32 -43.70 17.93
CA PRO A 447 11.21 -43.79 16.48
C PRO A 447 12.24 -44.74 15.86
N ALA A 448 13.41 -44.87 16.48
CA ALA A 448 14.50 -45.73 16.00
C ALA A 448 14.18 -47.22 16.17
N GLU A 449 13.41 -47.56 17.20
CA GLU A 449 13.03 -48.94 17.52
C GLU A 449 11.63 -49.29 16.99
N GLY A 450 10.87 -48.28 16.54
CA GLY A 450 9.49 -48.46 16.08
C GLY A 450 8.52 -48.78 17.22
N GLU A 451 8.90 -48.49 18.46
CA GLU A 451 8.13 -48.82 19.66
C GLU A 451 7.43 -47.58 20.24
N ALA A 452 6.27 -47.81 20.83
CA ALA A 452 5.54 -46.80 21.59
C ALA A 452 4.89 -47.45 22.82
N TRP A 453 4.98 -46.78 23.97
CA TRP A 453 4.48 -47.27 25.25
C TRP A 453 3.79 -46.16 26.03
N SER A 454 2.81 -46.54 26.84
CA SER A 454 2.12 -45.61 27.73
C SER A 454 2.97 -45.31 28.96
N PHE A 455 2.64 -44.25 29.70
CA PHE A 455 3.23 -44.04 31.02
C PHE A 455 2.97 -45.21 31.97
N TYR A 456 1.82 -45.89 31.85
CA TYR A 456 1.50 -47.07 32.66
C TYR A 456 2.42 -48.25 32.36
N ASP A 457 2.76 -48.49 31.10
CA ASP A 457 3.69 -49.56 30.71
C ASP A 457 5.09 -49.31 31.29
N TYR A 458 5.53 -48.05 31.31
CA TYR A 458 6.82 -47.65 31.87
C TYR A 458 6.91 -47.91 33.38
N ILE A 459 5.85 -47.60 34.14
CA ILE A 459 5.84 -47.77 35.60
C ILE A 459 5.44 -49.19 36.04
N ASN A 460 4.79 -49.98 35.17
CA ASN A 460 4.34 -51.36 35.45
C ASN A 460 4.78 -52.36 34.35
N PRO A 461 6.09 -52.59 34.16
CA PRO A 461 6.60 -53.47 33.11
C PRO A 461 6.20 -54.95 33.25
N ALA A 462 5.58 -55.34 34.38
CA ALA A 462 5.20 -56.72 34.68
C ALA A 462 3.73 -57.09 34.34
N GLN A 463 2.93 -56.16 33.80
CA GLN A 463 1.57 -56.44 33.33
C GLN A 463 1.32 -55.83 31.93
N PRO A 464 1.79 -56.47 30.85
CA PRO A 464 1.39 -56.06 29.51
C PRO A 464 -0.08 -56.43 29.31
N ARG A 465 -0.97 -55.44 29.38
CA ARG A 465 -2.31 -55.57 28.81
C ARG A 465 -2.23 -55.13 27.35
N HIS A 466 -2.55 -56.08 26.46
CA HIS A 466 -2.92 -55.96 25.03
C HIS A 466 -1.77 -56.23 24.04
N GLN A 467 -1.71 -57.42 23.44
CA GLN A 467 -2.43 -57.97 22.27
C GLN A 467 -1.70 -57.67 20.94
N SER A 468 -1.24 -58.74 20.30
CA SER A 468 -0.54 -58.79 19.01
C SER A 468 -1.42 -58.32 17.84
N PRO A 469 -0.83 -57.79 16.76
CA PRO A 469 -1.58 -57.40 15.56
C PRO A 469 -1.95 -58.62 14.70
N ASP A 470 -3.15 -58.58 14.11
CA ASP A 470 -3.51 -59.26 12.85
C ASP A 470 -3.42 -58.24 11.70
#